data_AF-A0A6N0HTP9-F1
#
_entry.id   AF-A0A6N0HTP9-F1
#
_cell.length_a   1.000
_cell.length_b   1.000
_cell.length_c   1.000
_cell.angle_alpha   90.00
_cell.angle_beta   90.00
_cell.angle_gamma   90.00
#
_symmetry.space_group_name_H-M   'P 1'
#
loop_
_entity.id
_entity.type
_entity.pdbx_description
1 polymer ?
#
loop_
_entity_poly.entity_id
_entity_poly.type
_entity_poly.pdbx_seq_one_letter_code
_entity_poly.pdbx_strand_id
1 'polypeptide(L)'
;MIRLLHHYLQPESVVGVELNPIHLQVARDFFEAEQPGVTLVEGDARAWVESYRGEPFDMVIDDLFGDTDGEAERAITASGVWMGSLARLLTPEGALVINFGSREELRGSGYFTNQRVTRRFNAVHELTLPLFENAIGVFLGEALQPSELHTSLQELSGVGALYVDGRPKYRLRRIE
;
A
#
# COMPACT_ATOMS: atom_id res chain seq x y z
N MET A 1 -0.89 11.03 -0.57
CA MET A 1 -1.66 9.79 -0.74
C MET A 1 -3.12 9.93 -0.31
N ILE A 2 -3.41 10.30 0.95
CA ILE A 2 -4.78 10.35 1.52
C ILE A 2 -5.79 11.10 0.64
N ARG A 3 -5.45 12.29 0.14
CA ARG A 3 -6.32 13.06 -0.77
C ARG A 3 -6.75 12.27 -2.01
N LEU A 4 -5.84 11.49 -2.60
CA LEU A 4 -6.13 10.69 -3.79
C LEU A 4 -7.05 9.51 -3.45
N LEU A 5 -6.86 8.87 -2.29
CA LEU A 5 -7.78 7.83 -1.80
C LEU A 5 -9.18 8.39 -1.63
N HIS A 6 -9.31 9.57 -1.00
CA HIS A 6 -10.61 10.21 -0.84
C HIS A 6 -11.24 10.62 -2.18
N HIS A 7 -10.43 11.09 -3.13
CA HIS A 7 -10.92 11.48 -4.45
C HIS A 7 -11.43 10.30 -5.29
N TYR A 8 -10.70 9.18 -5.30
CA TYR A 8 -11.01 8.05 -6.19
C TYR A 8 -11.85 6.94 -5.55
N LEU A 9 -11.73 6.73 -4.24
CA LEU A 9 -12.37 5.61 -3.54
C LEU A 9 -13.45 6.05 -2.55
N GLN A 10 -13.45 7.32 -2.13
CA GLN A 10 -14.40 7.86 -1.14
C GLN A 10 -14.61 6.94 0.08
N PRO A 11 -13.53 6.48 0.74
CA PRO A 11 -13.63 5.53 1.84
C PRO A 11 -14.39 6.13 3.02
N GLU A 12 -15.12 5.28 3.77
CA GLU A 12 -15.81 5.71 5.00
C GLU A 12 -14.81 6.18 6.07
N SER A 13 -13.66 5.50 6.17
CA SER A 13 -12.61 5.88 7.10
C SER A 13 -11.20 5.63 6.54
N VAL A 14 -10.26 6.48 6.93
CA VAL A 14 -8.82 6.33 6.64
C VAL A 14 -8.04 6.64 7.91
N VAL A 15 -7.11 5.75 8.27
CA VAL A 15 -6.16 6.02 9.35
C VAL A 15 -4.75 6.14 8.77
N GLY A 16 -4.13 7.31 8.91
CA GLY A 16 -2.74 7.55 8.53
C GLY A 16 -1.86 7.59 9.77
N VAL A 17 -0.82 6.76 9.83
CA VAL A 17 0.18 6.75 10.89
C VAL A 17 1.49 7.29 10.34
N GLU A 18 2.02 8.34 10.95
CA GLU A 18 3.25 9.01 10.53
C GLU A 18 4.09 9.35 11.76
N LEU A 19 5.39 9.08 11.69
CA LEU A 19 6.31 9.31 12.79
C LEU A 19 6.74 10.78 12.88
N ASN A 20 6.87 11.45 11.74
CA ASN A 20 7.40 12.79 11.66
C ASN A 20 6.29 13.86 11.79
N PRO A 21 6.26 14.65 12.88
CA PRO A 21 5.25 15.71 13.06
C PRO A 21 5.28 16.77 11.96
N ILE A 22 6.44 17.02 11.34
CA ILE A 22 6.57 17.98 10.24
C ILE A 22 5.86 17.46 8.98
N HIS A 23 5.95 16.16 8.69
CA HIS A 23 5.20 15.56 7.57
C HIS A 23 3.70 15.69 7.78
N LEU A 24 3.23 15.44 9.00
CA LEU A 24 1.82 15.63 9.36
C LEU A 24 1.40 17.09 9.19
N GLN A 25 2.19 18.05 9.67
CA GLN A 25 1.91 19.46 9.47
C GLN A 25 1.81 19.81 7.98
N VAL A 26 2.81 19.41 7.18
CA VAL A 26 2.83 19.67 5.73
C VAL A 26 1.63 19.02 5.03
N ALA A 27 1.26 17.80 5.43
CA ALA A 27 0.10 17.10 4.88
C ALA A 27 -1.21 17.87 5.13
N ARG A 28 -1.37 18.45 6.33
CA ARG A 28 -2.52 19.28 6.69
C ARG A 28 -2.52 20.60 5.92
N ASP A 29 -1.40 21.31 5.94
CA ASP A 29 -1.30 22.68 5.44
C ASP A 29 -1.36 22.77 3.91
N PHE A 30 -0.83 21.76 3.21
CA PHE A 30 -0.63 21.84 1.75
C PHE A 30 -1.28 20.72 0.93
N PHE A 31 -1.68 19.61 1.55
CA PHE A 31 -2.16 18.42 0.82
C PHE A 31 -3.60 18.01 1.15
N GLU A 32 -4.36 18.86 1.85
CA GLU A 32 -5.77 18.61 2.19
C GLU A 32 -5.96 17.24 2.87
N ALA A 33 -5.05 16.87 3.77
CA ALA A 33 -5.07 15.58 4.45
C ALA A 33 -6.15 15.46 5.54
N GLU A 34 -6.79 16.56 5.93
CA GLU A 34 -7.91 16.59 6.89
C GLU A 34 -9.25 16.56 6.14
N GLN A 35 -9.61 15.39 5.62
CA GLN A 35 -10.93 15.13 5.01
C GLN A 35 -11.86 14.45 6.02
N PRO A 36 -13.19 14.50 5.82
CA PRO A 36 -14.12 13.67 6.59
C PRO A 36 -13.70 12.20 6.58
N GLY A 37 -13.78 11.53 7.74
CA GLY A 37 -13.39 10.13 7.89
C GLY A 37 -11.88 9.88 8.00
N VAL A 38 -11.02 10.91 7.88
CA VAL A 38 -9.56 10.76 8.04
C VAL A 38 -9.14 10.98 9.49
N THR A 39 -8.37 10.04 10.03
CA THR A 39 -7.66 10.17 11.32
C THR A 39 -6.16 10.10 11.08
N LEU A 40 -5.42 11.14 11.51
CA LEU A 40 -3.96 11.17 11.46
C LEU A 40 -3.38 10.92 12.85
N VAL A 41 -2.53 9.92 12.97
CA VAL A 41 -1.86 9.52 14.21
C VAL A 41 -0.38 9.81 14.08
N GLU A 42 0.13 10.66 14.97
CA GLU A 42 1.57 10.82 15.14
C GLU A 42 2.12 9.65 15.98
N GLY A 43 2.97 8.82 15.40
CA GLY A 43 3.55 7.70 16.13
C GLY A 43 4.31 6.68 15.28
N ASP A 44 4.98 5.77 15.98
CA ASP A 44 5.66 4.64 15.36
C ASP A 44 4.65 3.62 14.82
N ALA A 45 4.80 3.26 13.54
CA ALA A 45 3.90 2.34 12.87
C ALA A 45 3.91 0.93 13.50
N ARG A 46 5.05 0.43 14.02
CA ARG A 46 5.10 -0.89 14.68
C ARG A 46 4.25 -0.87 15.94
N ALA A 47 4.49 0.13 16.80
CA ALA A 47 3.76 0.29 18.05
C ALA A 47 2.26 0.45 17.81
N TRP A 48 1.87 1.22 16.79
CA TRP A 48 0.46 1.38 16.43
C TRP A 48 -0.17 0.07 15.96
N VAL A 49 0.47 -0.66 15.04
CA VAL A 49 -0.02 -1.95 14.54
C VAL A 49 -0.13 -2.99 15.67
N GLU A 50 0.84 -3.03 16.59
CA GLU A 50 0.83 -3.96 17.72
C GLU A 50 -0.27 -3.65 18.75
N SER A 51 -0.61 -2.37 18.92
CA SER A 51 -1.61 -1.91 19.89
C SER A 51 -3.03 -1.85 19.32
N TYR A 52 -3.21 -1.90 18.00
CA TYR A 52 -4.52 -1.83 17.36
C TYR A 52 -5.46 -2.97 17.79
N ARG A 53 -6.68 -2.62 18.20
CA ARG A 53 -7.73 -3.57 18.64
C ARG A 53 -9.11 -3.26 18.01
N GLY A 54 -9.15 -2.39 16.99
CA GLY A 54 -10.39 -1.99 16.33
C GLY A 54 -10.84 -2.99 15.26
N GLU A 55 -11.85 -2.58 14.49
CA GLU A 55 -12.36 -3.34 13.34
C GLU A 55 -11.28 -3.54 12.26
N PRO A 56 -11.33 -4.64 11.51
CA PRO A 56 -10.41 -4.86 10.41
C PRO A 56 -10.61 -3.82 9.29
N PHE A 57 -9.56 -3.59 8.51
CA PHE A 57 -9.54 -2.74 7.33
C PHE A 57 -9.73 -3.55 6.05
N ASP A 58 -10.36 -2.95 5.05
CA ASP A 58 -10.41 -3.52 3.70
C ASP A 58 -9.08 -3.35 2.94
N MET A 59 -8.27 -2.37 3.35
CA MET A 59 -6.98 -2.09 2.73
C MET A 59 -5.97 -1.57 3.75
N VAL A 60 -4.74 -2.09 3.67
CA VAL A 60 -3.57 -1.59 4.39
C VAL A 60 -2.50 -1.23 3.37
N ILE A 61 -1.98 -0.01 3.46
CA ILE A 61 -0.89 0.48 2.60
C ILE A 61 0.35 0.69 3.48
N ASP A 62 1.42 -0.03 3.16
CA ASP A 62 2.71 0.02 3.85
C ASP A 62 3.75 0.73 2.96
N ASP A 63 3.85 2.04 3.16
CA ASP A 63 4.75 2.96 2.45
C ASP A 63 5.81 3.55 3.39
N LEU A 64 6.48 2.68 4.16
CA LEU A 64 7.42 3.08 5.19
C LEU A 64 8.86 3.11 4.65
N PHE A 65 9.31 4.31 4.27
CA PHE A 65 10.70 4.56 3.87
C PHE A 65 11.41 5.48 4.87
N GLY A 66 12.70 5.21 5.09
CA GLY A 66 13.64 6.05 5.82
C GLY A 66 14.77 6.48 4.91
N ASP A 67 15.63 7.36 5.42
CA ASP A 67 16.86 7.78 4.77
C ASP A 67 18.03 7.07 5.46
N THR A 68 18.70 6.16 4.74
CA THR A 68 19.96 5.54 5.17
C THR A 68 21.04 5.95 4.16
N ASP A 69 22.04 6.71 4.62
CA ASP A 69 23.19 7.12 3.79
C ASP A 69 22.84 7.81 2.44
N GLY A 70 21.67 8.48 2.36
CA GLY A 70 21.21 9.16 1.16
C GLY A 70 20.41 8.29 0.18
N GLU A 71 20.18 7.01 0.52
CA GLU A 71 19.31 6.10 -0.24
C GLU A 71 17.99 5.85 0.52
N ALA A 72 16.90 5.81 -0.25
CA ALA A 72 15.57 5.53 0.30
C ALA A 72 15.43 4.02 0.54
N GLU A 73 15.56 3.60 1.79
CA GLU A 73 15.37 2.20 2.20
C GLU A 73 14.10 2.05 3.03
N ARG A 74 13.54 0.83 3.06
CA ARG A 74 12.39 0.57 3.93
C ARG A 74 12.77 0.69 5.40
N ALA A 75 12.10 1.59 6.13
CA ALA A 75 12.32 1.77 7.59
C ALA A 75 11.92 0.51 8.39
N ILE A 76 11.03 -0.30 7.81
CA ILE A 76 10.62 -1.60 8.34
C ILE A 76 10.76 -2.65 7.25
N THR A 77 11.68 -3.59 7.46
CA THR A 77 11.80 -4.77 6.62
C THR A 77 10.47 -5.50 6.55
N ALA A 78 10.02 -5.80 5.34
CA ALA A 78 8.80 -6.58 5.07
C ALA A 78 8.98 -8.07 5.41
N SER A 79 9.39 -8.37 6.64
CA SER A 79 9.58 -9.73 7.15
C SER A 79 8.25 -10.46 7.34
N GLY A 80 8.30 -11.79 7.52
CA GLY A 80 7.09 -12.57 7.81
C GLY A 80 6.38 -12.15 9.10
N VAL A 81 7.12 -11.63 10.08
CA VAL A 81 6.55 -11.09 11.33
C VAL A 81 5.80 -9.79 11.06
N TRP A 82 6.40 -8.89 10.29
CA TRP A 82 5.77 -7.60 9.95
C TRP A 82 4.55 -7.78 9.06
N MET A 83 4.71 -8.48 7.93
CA MET A 83 3.59 -8.77 7.02
C MET A 83 2.48 -9.56 7.71
N GLY A 84 2.83 -10.50 8.59
CA GLY A 84 1.85 -11.22 9.40
C GLY A 84 1.10 -10.29 10.36
N SER A 85 1.76 -9.26 10.89
CA SER A 85 1.12 -8.25 11.75
C SER A 85 0.16 -7.36 10.96
N LEU A 86 0.56 -6.91 9.77
CA LEU A 86 -0.32 -6.17 8.85
C LEU A 86 -1.51 -7.00 8.38
N ALA A 87 -1.30 -8.28 8.02
CA ALA A 87 -2.37 -9.18 7.60
C ALA A 87 -3.40 -9.51 8.70
N ARG A 88 -3.11 -9.22 9.97
CA ARG A 88 -4.11 -9.30 11.06
C ARG A 88 -5.04 -8.09 11.11
N LEU A 89 -4.63 -6.98 10.51
CA LEU A 89 -5.45 -5.78 10.42
C LEU A 89 -6.49 -5.89 9.31
N LEU A 90 -6.38 -6.86 8.39
CA LEU A 90 -7.23 -6.97 7.23
C LEU A 90 -8.46 -7.85 7.46
N THR A 91 -9.54 -7.52 6.75
CA THR A 91 -10.64 -8.45 6.47
C THR A 91 -10.12 -9.65 5.67
N PRO A 92 -10.83 -10.80 5.64
CA PRO A 92 -10.43 -11.95 4.82
C PRO A 92 -10.29 -11.63 3.32
N GLU A 93 -11.07 -10.69 2.82
CA GLU A 93 -11.10 -10.23 1.42
C GLU A 93 -10.13 -9.06 1.16
N GLY A 94 -9.58 -8.46 2.21
CA GLY A 94 -8.83 -7.21 2.16
C GLY A 94 -7.50 -7.26 1.37
N ALA A 95 -6.97 -6.09 1.08
CA ALA A 95 -5.75 -5.90 0.30
C ALA A 95 -4.60 -5.35 1.15
N LEU A 96 -3.44 -6.02 1.12
CA LEU A 96 -2.19 -5.46 1.60
C LEU A 96 -1.39 -4.93 0.41
N VAL A 97 -1.05 -3.65 0.43
CA VAL A 97 -0.21 -3.00 -0.59
C VAL A 97 1.07 -2.54 0.07
N ILE A 98 2.22 -2.97 -0.44
CA ILE A 98 3.54 -2.62 0.10
C ILE A 98 4.39 -2.03 -1.01
N ASN A 99 4.96 -0.86 -0.77
CA ASN A 99 5.96 -0.26 -1.66
C ASN A 99 7.34 -0.82 -1.31
N PHE A 100 7.96 -1.56 -2.23
CA PHE A 100 9.34 -2.07 -2.10
C PHE A 100 10.28 -1.22 -2.94
N GLY A 101 11.50 -1.02 -2.45
CA GLY A 101 12.56 -0.30 -3.16
C GLY A 101 12.99 -1.03 -4.44
N SER A 102 12.86 -2.36 -4.47
CA SER A 102 13.19 -3.16 -5.66
C SER A 102 12.36 -4.43 -5.79
N ARG A 103 12.41 -5.04 -6.99
CA ARG A 103 11.83 -6.36 -7.23
C ARG A 103 12.49 -7.45 -6.38
N GLU A 104 13.79 -7.33 -6.11
CA GLU A 104 14.51 -8.29 -5.28
C GLU A 104 14.01 -8.24 -3.83
N GLU A 105 13.79 -7.04 -3.29
CA GLU A 105 13.21 -6.85 -1.97
C GLU A 105 11.80 -7.43 -1.87
N LEU A 106 10.95 -7.23 -2.90
CA LEU A 106 9.63 -7.87 -2.99
C LEU A 106 9.74 -9.40 -2.95
N ARG A 107 10.69 -9.99 -3.67
CA ARG A 107 10.90 -11.45 -3.71
C ARG A 107 11.49 -12.02 -2.42
N GLY A 108 12.28 -11.22 -1.71
CA GLY A 108 12.81 -11.56 -0.38
C GLY A 108 11.81 -11.36 0.76
N SER A 109 10.63 -10.84 0.48
CA SER A 109 9.64 -10.49 1.50
C SER A 109 9.11 -11.69 2.30
N GLY A 110 8.47 -11.38 3.41
CA GLY A 110 7.81 -12.32 4.32
C GLY A 110 6.78 -13.20 3.64
N TYR A 111 6.16 -12.74 2.56
CA TYR A 111 5.20 -13.53 1.80
C TYR A 111 5.85 -14.76 1.14
N PHE A 112 7.02 -14.59 0.52
CA PHE A 112 7.73 -15.69 -0.15
C PHE A 112 8.52 -16.58 0.82
N THR A 113 8.78 -16.10 2.03
CA THR A 113 9.63 -16.78 3.02
C THR A 113 8.85 -17.37 4.19
N ASN A 114 7.57 -17.02 4.38
CA ASN A 114 6.75 -17.48 5.49
C ASN A 114 5.37 -17.99 5.05
N GLN A 115 5.21 -19.32 5.07
CA GLN A 115 3.97 -20.01 4.66
C GLN A 115 2.70 -19.54 5.39
N ARG A 116 2.82 -19.05 6.64
CA ARG A 116 1.64 -18.55 7.37
C ARG A 116 1.13 -17.25 6.76
N VAL A 117 2.02 -16.41 6.24
CA VAL A 117 1.67 -15.19 5.51
C VAL A 117 1.16 -15.54 4.12
N THR A 118 1.84 -16.44 3.42
CA THR A 118 1.44 -16.90 2.07
C THR A 118 -0.03 -17.32 2.03
N ARG A 119 -0.45 -18.16 2.99
CA ARG A 119 -1.83 -18.69 3.07
C ARG A 119 -2.90 -17.64 3.38
N ARG A 120 -2.53 -16.40 3.70
CA ARG A 120 -3.51 -15.32 3.93
C ARG A 120 -4.01 -14.67 2.65
N PHE A 121 -3.31 -14.86 1.53
CA PHE A 121 -3.62 -14.18 0.29
C PHE A 121 -3.89 -15.19 -0.83
N ASN A 122 -4.91 -14.93 -1.63
CA ASN A 122 -5.34 -15.78 -2.75
C ASN A 122 -4.71 -15.37 -4.08
N ALA A 123 -4.18 -14.15 -4.17
CA ALA A 123 -3.42 -13.68 -5.32
C ALA A 123 -2.39 -12.64 -4.91
N VAL A 124 -1.24 -12.66 -5.59
CA VAL A 124 -0.23 -11.62 -5.44
C VAL A 124 0.15 -11.06 -6.78
N HIS A 125 0.15 -9.73 -6.86
CA HIS A 125 0.55 -9.00 -8.02
C HIS A 125 1.73 -8.08 -7.73
N GLU A 126 2.52 -7.86 -8.75
CA GLU A 126 3.59 -6.88 -8.79
C GLU A 126 3.15 -5.75 -9.74
N LEU A 127 3.16 -4.52 -9.22
CA LEU A 127 2.88 -3.31 -9.97
C LEU A 127 4.17 -2.49 -10.09
N THR A 128 4.57 -2.16 -11.32
CA THR A 128 5.83 -1.46 -11.61
C THR A 128 5.66 -0.38 -12.66
N LEU A 129 6.51 0.64 -12.61
CA LEU A 129 6.64 1.68 -13.65
C LEU A 129 8.01 1.55 -14.34
N PRO A 130 8.12 1.61 -15.68
CA PRO A 130 9.37 1.35 -16.41
C PRO A 130 10.58 2.21 -16.03
N LEU A 131 10.37 3.38 -15.42
CA LEU A 131 11.43 4.33 -15.05
C LEU A 131 11.75 4.32 -13.55
N PHE A 132 11.13 3.42 -12.79
CA PHE A 132 11.31 3.32 -11.34
C PHE A 132 11.78 1.92 -10.97
N GLU A 133 12.72 1.83 -10.04
CA GLU A 133 13.18 0.56 -9.50
C GLU A 133 12.15 -0.08 -8.57
N ASN A 134 11.35 0.76 -7.91
CA ASN A 134 10.32 0.34 -6.97
C ASN A 134 9.39 -0.71 -7.57
N ALA A 135 9.10 -1.72 -6.76
CA ALA A 135 8.12 -2.74 -7.05
C ALA A 135 7.03 -2.69 -6.00
N ILE A 136 5.80 -2.41 -6.40
CA ILE A 136 4.67 -2.43 -5.47
C ILE A 136 4.14 -3.86 -5.41
N GLY A 137 4.18 -4.47 -4.23
CA GLY A 137 3.53 -5.75 -3.95
C GLY A 137 2.08 -5.54 -3.56
N VAL A 138 1.16 -6.18 -4.27
CA VAL A 138 -0.28 -6.15 -4.02
C VAL A 138 -0.73 -7.57 -3.65
N PHE A 139 -1.01 -7.80 -2.38
CA PHE A 139 -1.40 -9.09 -1.82
C PHE A 139 -2.90 -9.05 -1.50
N LEU A 140 -3.68 -9.92 -2.14
CA LEU A 140 -5.13 -9.84 -2.11
C LEU A 140 -5.75 -11.04 -1.40
N GLY A 141 -6.63 -10.76 -0.45
CA GLY A 141 -7.50 -11.75 0.18
C GLY A 141 -8.50 -12.32 -0.83
N GLU A 142 -9.07 -11.49 -1.70
CA GLU A 142 -9.88 -11.92 -2.85
C GLU A 142 -9.12 -11.77 -4.17
N ALA A 143 -9.06 -12.84 -4.97
CA ALA A 143 -8.28 -12.80 -6.21
C ALA A 143 -8.94 -11.89 -7.27
N LEU A 144 -8.20 -10.90 -7.75
CA LEU A 144 -8.60 -10.02 -8.85
C LEU A 144 -7.93 -10.44 -10.17
N GLN A 145 -8.68 -10.37 -11.27
CA GLN A 145 -8.14 -10.46 -12.62
C GLN A 145 -7.60 -9.10 -13.07
N PRO A 146 -6.41 -9.03 -13.70
CA PRO A 146 -5.85 -7.75 -14.17
C PRO A 146 -6.77 -6.91 -15.07
N SER A 147 -7.67 -7.56 -15.81
CA SER A 147 -8.68 -6.90 -16.64
C SER A 147 -9.72 -6.12 -15.82
N GLU A 148 -10.04 -6.55 -14.61
CA GLU A 148 -10.99 -5.89 -13.71
C GLU A 148 -10.42 -4.56 -13.22
N LEU A 149 -9.12 -4.51 -12.89
CA LEU A 149 -8.44 -3.25 -12.57
C LEU A 149 -8.45 -2.30 -13.77
N HIS A 150 -8.16 -2.81 -14.97
CA HIS A 150 -8.16 -1.97 -16.17
C HIS A 150 -9.55 -1.36 -16.44
N THR A 151 -10.60 -2.17 -16.29
CA THR A 151 -11.99 -1.72 -16.46
C THR A 151 -12.34 -0.66 -15.40
N SER A 152 -12.05 -0.93 -14.13
CA SER A 152 -12.31 0.01 -13.03
C SER A 152 -11.60 1.34 -13.22
N LEU A 153 -10.35 1.33 -13.70
CA LEU A 153 -9.60 2.56 -13.98
C LEU A 153 -10.20 3.36 -15.15
N GLN A 154 -10.77 2.71 -16.17
CA GLN A 154 -11.41 3.42 -17.28
C GLN A 154 -12.67 4.19 -16.86
N GLU A 155 -13.33 3.77 -15.79
CA GLU A 155 -14.50 4.44 -15.22
C GLU A 155 -14.12 5.67 -14.37
N LEU A 156 -12.87 5.75 -13.90
CA LEU A 156 -12.39 6.88 -13.11
C LEU A 156 -12.02 8.07 -14.01
N SER A 157 -12.61 9.23 -13.74
CA SER A 157 -12.16 10.48 -14.34
C SER A 157 -10.79 10.88 -13.78
N GLY A 158 -9.91 11.47 -14.61
CA GLY A 158 -8.63 12.02 -14.14
C GLY A 158 -7.45 11.05 -14.11
N VAL A 159 -7.65 9.77 -14.44
CA VAL A 159 -6.56 8.78 -14.52
C VAL A 159 -5.88 8.70 -15.90
N GLY A 160 -6.24 9.57 -16.85
CA GLY A 160 -5.67 9.59 -18.19
C GLY A 160 -4.14 9.73 -18.20
N ALA A 161 -3.56 10.36 -17.17
CA ALA A 161 -2.12 10.46 -16.98
C ALA A 161 -1.41 9.10 -16.80
N LEU A 162 -2.15 8.06 -16.41
CA LEU A 162 -1.63 6.69 -16.30
C LEU A 162 -1.45 6.01 -17.67
N TYR A 163 -1.88 6.65 -18.77
CA TYR A 163 -1.83 6.09 -20.11
C TYR A 163 -0.98 6.94 -21.07
N VAL A 164 -0.39 6.29 -22.08
CA VAL A 164 0.20 6.92 -23.29
C VAL A 164 -0.31 6.14 -24.49
N ASP A 165 -0.89 6.83 -25.47
CA ASP A 165 -1.45 6.21 -26.68
C ASP A 165 -2.40 5.03 -26.40
N GLY A 166 -3.22 5.18 -25.35
CA GLY A 166 -4.18 4.15 -24.90
C GLY A 166 -3.57 2.96 -24.16
N ARG A 167 -2.25 2.96 -23.91
CA ARG A 167 -1.53 1.90 -23.18
C ARG A 167 -1.17 2.36 -21.77
N PRO A 168 -1.30 1.50 -20.74
CA PRO A 168 -0.90 1.86 -19.38
C PRO A 168 0.62 2.08 -19.31
N LYS A 169 1.04 3.13 -18.61
CA LYS A 169 2.44 3.40 -18.25
C LYS A 169 2.97 2.42 -17.21
N TYR A 170 2.08 1.74 -16.49
CA TYR A 170 2.42 0.76 -15.49
C TYR A 170 2.29 -0.67 -16.03
N ARG A 171 2.97 -1.60 -15.37
CA ARG A 171 2.83 -3.04 -15.60
C ARG A 171 2.32 -3.69 -14.33
N LEU A 172 1.18 -4.36 -14.42
CA LEU A 172 0.67 -5.27 -13.40
C LEU A 172 0.95 -6.71 -13.85
N ARG A 173 1.55 -7.51 -12.99
CA ARG A 173 1.85 -8.92 -13.26
C ARG A 173 1.45 -9.77 -12.05
N ARG A 174 0.68 -10.83 -12.26
CA ARG A 174 0.45 -11.85 -11.23
C ARG A 174 1.72 -12.65 -11.02
N ILE A 175 2.08 -12.88 -9.77
CA ILE A 175 3.33 -13.50 -9.37
C ILE A 175 3.15 -14.69 -8.42
N GLU A 176 1.92 -14.87 -7.89
CA GLU A 176 1.39 -16.09 -7.27
C GLU A 176 -0.15 -16.05 -7.30
#